data_AF-R8BHG4-F1
#
_entry.id   AF-R8BHG4-F1
#
_cell.length_a   1.000
_cell.length_b   1.000
_cell.length_c   1.000
_cell.angle_alpha   90.00
_cell.angle_beta   90.00
_cell.angle_gamma   90.00
#
_symmetry.space_group_name_H-M   'P 1'
#
loop_
_entity.id
_entity.type
_entity.pdbx_description
1 polymer ?
#
loop_
_entity_poly.entity_id
_entity_poly.type
_entity_poly.pdbx_seq_one_letter_code
_entity_poly.pdbx_strand_id
1 'polypeptide(L)'
;MKVSALRRFWKTVKKERLSFINDLTDKFQISFVEAYEKRELPPIDFDDVVSYDWPLLLKWTVGLTVQDIVLPGTRKELGDDSCIQTFATENRDWRESYHHWQRSVFNKFQDATSEAATVTLNRSSEQPLPNLMGIAQSWIRALCCTPIHRYTAMDIKNKFLSLGGQSETYINELLENAIIDLERAKIAIKNKSRALATGRPYRLNDHFLKHLDRYAQEEKYALASSFKAQLDETFRRGEIFSVPYLTNDGMILATLNLQAYGRIRVNSVGQPDVPFGFEPGNYETRKFPKSYLHWGLEISPTENYLFDEDIDALGVAKQSVLPRELGDSRLPLWCDFFGVLDNERWAKFLGSVFFMLATRGNMDAEAVSMALQPCVEVFEAEAIMGWAREVGLLQEVTTGGGLTVCEWWWLVVGRQIDREGAKYEGGEELQDEM
;
A
#
# COMPACT_ATOMS: atom_id res chain seq x y z
N MET A 1 -3.91 -17.56 -39.56
CA MET A 1 -3.37 -16.80 -38.40
C MET A 1 -2.20 -15.94 -38.90
N LYS A 2 -2.14 -14.63 -38.61
CA LYS A 2 -1.04 -13.76 -39.14
C LYS A 2 0.28 -14.10 -38.43
N VAL A 3 1.38 -14.20 -39.20
CA VAL A 3 2.74 -14.52 -38.69
C VAL A 3 3.19 -13.56 -37.58
N SER A 4 2.77 -12.30 -37.63
CA SER A 4 3.03 -11.30 -36.59
C SER A 4 2.39 -11.64 -35.24
N ALA A 5 1.19 -12.23 -35.23
CA ALA A 5 0.49 -12.66 -34.02
C ALA A 5 1.18 -13.88 -33.39
N LEU A 6 1.60 -14.85 -34.21
CA LEU A 6 2.41 -16.01 -33.77
C LEU A 6 3.74 -15.58 -33.15
N ARG A 7 4.44 -14.61 -33.76
CA ARG A 7 5.70 -14.09 -33.20
C ARG A 7 5.49 -13.42 -31.84
N ARG A 8 4.40 -12.67 -31.65
CA ARG A 8 4.08 -12.03 -30.37
C ARG A 8 3.67 -13.06 -29.31
N PHE A 9 2.89 -14.06 -29.70
CA PHE A 9 2.52 -15.19 -28.86
C PHE A 9 3.76 -15.93 -28.35
N TRP A 10 4.66 -16.35 -29.24
CA TRP A 10 5.88 -17.06 -28.85
C TRP A 10 6.83 -16.22 -27.99
N LYS A 11 6.95 -14.91 -28.23
CA LYS A 11 7.70 -14.01 -27.34
C LYS A 11 7.11 -13.98 -25.92
N THR A 12 5.79 -14.01 -25.81
CA THR A 12 5.07 -13.97 -24.53
C THR A 12 5.21 -15.31 -23.81
N VAL A 13 4.97 -16.42 -24.51
CA VAL A 13 5.10 -17.79 -23.97
C VAL A 13 6.54 -18.09 -23.55
N LYS A 14 7.54 -17.69 -24.35
CA LYS A 14 8.96 -17.84 -23.97
C LYS A 14 9.30 -17.05 -22.70
N LYS A 15 8.68 -15.89 -22.49
CA LYS A 15 8.91 -15.08 -21.29
C LYS A 15 8.18 -15.66 -20.07
N GLU A 16 6.93 -16.10 -20.24
CA GLU A 16 6.06 -16.49 -19.12
C GLU A 16 6.23 -17.95 -18.71
N ARG A 17 6.67 -18.83 -19.62
CA ARG A 17 6.72 -20.28 -19.40
C ARG A 17 8.10 -20.86 -19.71
N LEU A 18 9.16 -20.07 -19.51
CA LEU A 18 10.53 -20.49 -19.84
C LEU A 18 10.93 -21.76 -19.09
N SER A 19 10.63 -21.85 -17.80
CA SER A 19 10.88 -23.03 -16.97
C SER A 19 10.22 -24.28 -17.54
N PHE A 20 8.93 -24.19 -17.86
CA PHE A 20 8.18 -25.30 -18.47
C PHE A 20 8.76 -25.73 -19.84
N ILE A 21 9.22 -24.77 -20.65
CA ILE A 21 9.86 -25.06 -21.94
C ILE A 21 11.19 -25.79 -21.72
N ASN A 22 12.00 -25.36 -20.77
CA ASN A 22 13.27 -26.00 -20.44
C ASN A 22 13.04 -27.43 -19.91
N ASP A 23 12.14 -27.60 -18.94
CA ASP A 23 11.80 -28.91 -18.38
C ASP A 23 11.28 -29.88 -19.44
N LEU A 24 10.43 -29.39 -20.36
CA LEU A 24 9.92 -30.21 -21.46
C LEU A 24 11.03 -30.56 -22.45
N THR A 25 11.95 -29.63 -22.71
CA THR A 25 13.10 -29.86 -23.59
C THR A 25 14.02 -30.93 -23.00
N ASP A 26 14.29 -30.86 -21.70
CA ASP A 26 15.15 -31.82 -21.00
C ASP A 26 14.51 -33.21 -20.99
N LYS A 27 13.20 -33.30 -20.68
CA LYS A 27 12.44 -34.56 -20.74
C LYS A 27 12.44 -35.16 -22.14
N PHE A 28 12.21 -34.31 -23.16
CA PHE A 28 12.27 -34.74 -24.55
C PHE A 28 13.65 -35.30 -24.91
N GLN A 29 14.73 -34.60 -24.57
CA GLN A 29 16.09 -35.04 -24.89
C GLN A 29 16.45 -36.39 -24.27
N ILE A 30 16.08 -36.60 -23.00
CA ILE A 30 16.35 -37.85 -22.29
C ILE A 30 15.56 -39.00 -22.92
N SER A 31 14.24 -38.83 -23.10
CA SER A 31 13.37 -39.90 -23.60
C SER A 31 13.54 -40.17 -25.10
N PHE A 32 13.98 -39.17 -25.88
CA PHE A 32 14.10 -39.30 -27.34
C PHE A 32 15.21 -40.28 -27.72
N VAL A 33 16.35 -40.23 -27.02
CA VAL A 33 17.48 -41.14 -27.29
C VAL A 33 17.06 -42.60 -27.10
N GLU A 34 16.38 -42.91 -25.99
CA GLU A 34 15.90 -44.26 -25.73
C GLU A 34 14.84 -44.73 -26.73
N ALA A 35 13.89 -43.86 -27.10
CA ALA A 35 12.83 -44.19 -28.06
C ALA A 35 13.39 -44.37 -29.49
N TYR A 36 14.43 -43.61 -29.84
CA TYR A 36 15.13 -43.72 -31.12
C TYR A 36 15.91 -45.04 -31.21
N GLU A 37 16.61 -45.44 -30.14
CA GLU A 37 17.30 -46.74 -30.07
C GLU A 37 16.32 -47.92 -30.15
N LYS A 38 15.14 -47.80 -29.53
CA LYS A 38 14.06 -48.81 -29.56
C LYS A 38 13.28 -48.84 -30.88
N ARG A 39 13.59 -47.94 -31.84
CA ARG A 39 12.88 -47.77 -33.12
C ARG A 39 11.38 -47.45 -32.96
N GLU A 40 11.01 -46.79 -31.87
CA GLU A 40 9.64 -46.30 -31.66
C GLU A 40 9.35 -45.07 -32.54
N LEU A 41 10.40 -44.36 -32.94
CA LEU A 41 10.34 -43.21 -33.84
C LEU A 41 11.04 -43.53 -35.18
N PRO A 42 10.55 -42.98 -36.30
CA PRO A 42 11.18 -43.18 -37.60
C PRO A 42 12.60 -42.57 -37.60
N PRO A 43 13.57 -43.21 -38.30
CA PRO A 43 14.91 -42.68 -38.43
C PRO A 43 14.87 -41.36 -39.19
N ILE A 44 15.69 -40.40 -38.77
CA ILE A 44 15.77 -39.10 -39.43
C ILE A 44 16.71 -39.26 -40.63
N ASP A 45 16.17 -39.03 -41.83
CA ASP A 45 16.99 -38.83 -43.02
C ASP A 45 17.52 -37.39 -43.01
N PHE A 46 18.85 -37.26 -42.94
CA PHE A 46 19.51 -35.95 -42.93
C PHE A 46 19.56 -35.32 -44.32
N ASP A 47 19.35 -36.10 -45.39
CA ASP A 47 19.33 -35.61 -46.76
C ASP A 47 17.92 -35.11 -47.17
N ASP A 48 16.86 -35.58 -46.50
CA ASP A 48 15.47 -35.12 -46.69
C ASP A 48 14.72 -34.91 -45.36
N VAL A 49 15.09 -33.84 -44.66
CA VAL A 49 14.53 -33.46 -43.35
C VAL A 49 13.06 -32.99 -43.45
N VAL A 50 12.62 -32.56 -44.64
CA VAL A 50 11.27 -31.99 -44.83
C VAL A 50 10.21 -33.08 -44.89
N SER A 51 10.57 -34.27 -45.40
CA SER A 51 9.64 -35.40 -45.50
C SER A 51 9.48 -36.19 -44.20
N TYR A 52 10.25 -35.85 -43.15
CA TYR A 52 10.12 -36.47 -41.84
C TYR A 52 8.72 -36.28 -41.25
N ASP A 53 8.21 -37.31 -40.53
CA ASP A 53 6.89 -37.26 -39.89
C ASP A 53 6.93 -36.43 -38.59
N TRP A 54 7.02 -35.12 -38.76
CA TRP A 54 6.95 -34.13 -37.68
C TRP A 54 5.65 -34.23 -36.87
N PRO A 55 4.46 -34.46 -37.46
CA PRO A 55 3.24 -34.67 -36.70
C PRO A 55 3.31 -35.83 -35.70
N LEU A 56 3.93 -36.96 -36.09
CA LEU A 56 4.11 -38.10 -35.18
C LEU A 56 5.06 -37.76 -34.03
N LEU A 57 6.20 -37.11 -34.31
CA LEU A 57 7.15 -36.66 -33.29
C LEU A 57 6.49 -35.70 -32.29
N LEU A 58 5.69 -34.75 -32.78
CA LEU A 58 4.96 -33.80 -31.94
C LEU A 58 3.93 -34.51 -31.05
N LYS A 59 3.17 -35.47 -31.58
CA LYS A 59 2.21 -36.25 -30.78
C LYS A 59 2.91 -37.06 -29.69
N TRP A 60 4.02 -37.71 -30.05
CA TRP A 60 4.84 -38.45 -29.08
C TRP A 60 5.39 -37.52 -27.99
N THR A 61 5.91 -36.35 -28.37
CA THR A 61 6.43 -35.34 -27.43
C THR A 61 5.34 -34.82 -26.48
N VAL A 62 4.12 -34.59 -26.98
CA VAL A 62 2.97 -34.22 -26.14
C VAL A 62 2.63 -35.34 -25.15
N GLY A 63 2.74 -36.60 -25.57
CA GLY A 63 2.56 -37.76 -24.69
C GLY A 63 3.51 -37.78 -23.48
N LEU A 64 4.73 -37.23 -23.59
CA LEU A 64 5.66 -37.12 -22.46
C LEU A 64 5.16 -36.18 -21.35
N THR A 65 4.26 -35.24 -21.68
CA THR A 65 3.70 -34.28 -20.71
C THR A 65 2.44 -34.79 -20.03
N VAL A 66 1.69 -35.68 -20.69
CA VAL A 66 0.46 -36.27 -20.15
C VAL A 66 0.86 -37.46 -19.31
N GLN A 67 1.27 -37.20 -18.08
CA GLN A 67 1.27 -38.24 -17.05
C GLN A 67 -0.15 -38.32 -16.51
N ASP A 68 -0.81 -39.47 -16.71
CA ASP A 68 -2.03 -39.82 -15.99
C ASP A 68 -1.66 -40.06 -14.52
N ILE A 69 -1.44 -38.97 -13.78
CA ILE A 69 -1.14 -39.03 -12.36
C ILE A 69 -2.46 -39.32 -11.66
N VAL A 70 -2.61 -40.56 -11.19
CA VAL A 70 -3.69 -40.92 -10.28
C VAL A 70 -3.41 -40.23 -8.96
N LEU A 71 -4.15 -39.17 -8.66
CA LEU A 71 -4.05 -38.48 -7.38
C LEU A 71 -4.54 -39.42 -6.26
N PRO A 72 -3.76 -39.65 -5.20
CA PRO A 72 -4.21 -40.45 -4.07
C PRO A 72 -5.46 -39.83 -3.43
N GLY A 73 -6.35 -40.68 -2.93
CA GLY A 73 -7.64 -40.26 -2.37
C GLY A 73 -7.50 -39.45 -1.07
N THR A 74 -6.34 -39.49 -0.43
CA THR A 74 -6.12 -38.89 0.89
C THR A 74 -4.89 -37.98 0.92
N ARG A 75 -5.01 -36.83 1.60
CA ARG A 75 -3.92 -35.83 1.73
C ARG A 75 -2.67 -36.38 2.44
N LYS A 76 -2.82 -37.37 3.33
CA LYS A 76 -1.69 -38.01 4.01
C LYS A 76 -0.85 -38.85 3.06
N GLU A 77 -1.50 -39.68 2.25
CA GLU A 77 -0.85 -40.49 1.21
C GLU A 77 -0.11 -39.61 0.18
N LEU A 78 -0.69 -38.46 -0.17
CA LEU A 78 -0.01 -37.49 -1.04
C LEU A 78 1.29 -36.93 -0.40
N GLY A 79 1.31 -36.72 0.91
CA GLY A 79 2.47 -36.19 1.62
C GLY A 79 3.60 -37.20 1.81
N ASP A 80 3.24 -38.49 1.92
CA ASP A 80 4.19 -39.59 2.12
C ASP A 80 4.78 -40.07 0.77
N ASP A 81 3.96 -40.17 -0.28
CA ASP A 81 4.37 -40.73 -1.59
C ASP A 81 4.89 -39.68 -2.57
N SER A 82 4.62 -38.38 -2.36
CA SER A 82 5.00 -37.31 -3.29
C SER A 82 5.88 -36.24 -2.64
N CYS A 83 7.03 -35.97 -3.27
CA CYS A 83 7.84 -34.81 -2.93
C CYS A 83 7.24 -33.57 -3.62
N ILE A 84 6.51 -32.75 -2.87
CA ILE A 84 5.98 -31.47 -3.36
C ILE A 84 7.15 -30.49 -3.48
N GLN A 85 7.65 -30.33 -4.70
CA GLN A 85 8.61 -29.28 -5.00
C GLN A 85 7.85 -27.98 -5.27
N THR A 86 7.99 -27.01 -4.36
CA THR A 86 7.59 -25.64 -4.66
C THR A 86 8.59 -25.08 -5.66
N PHE A 87 8.22 -25.07 -6.93
CA PHE A 87 8.93 -24.24 -7.89
C PHE A 87 8.71 -22.79 -7.46
N ALA A 88 9.75 -22.15 -6.96
CA ALA A 88 9.81 -20.70 -6.99
C ALA A 88 9.71 -20.36 -8.48
N THR A 89 8.50 -20.01 -8.93
CA THR A 89 8.36 -19.23 -10.17
C THR A 89 9.37 -18.13 -10.00
N GLU A 90 10.33 -17.99 -10.94
CA GLU A 90 11.32 -16.90 -10.92
C GLU A 90 10.57 -15.69 -10.44
N ASN A 91 10.95 -15.22 -9.24
CA ASN A 91 10.17 -14.28 -8.47
C ASN A 91 10.13 -13.04 -9.34
N ARG A 92 9.10 -12.93 -10.19
CA ARG A 92 9.01 -11.88 -11.19
C ARG A 92 8.94 -10.66 -10.33
N ASP A 93 10.04 -9.92 -10.24
CA ASP A 93 10.10 -8.80 -9.34
C ASP A 93 9.11 -7.79 -9.89
N TRP A 94 7.92 -7.82 -9.32
CA TRP A 94 6.82 -7.00 -9.77
C TRP A 94 7.23 -5.55 -9.59
N ARG A 95 8.14 -5.25 -8.65
CA ARG A 95 8.72 -3.92 -8.46
C ARG A 95 9.51 -3.52 -9.69
N GLU A 96 10.35 -4.39 -10.25
CA GLU A 96 11.07 -4.11 -11.51
C GLU A 96 10.09 -3.93 -12.69
N SER A 97 9.04 -4.76 -12.73
CA SER A 97 7.96 -4.65 -13.73
C SER A 97 7.06 -3.41 -13.56
N TYR A 98 6.90 -2.90 -12.34
CA TYR A 98 6.08 -1.75 -11.94
C TYR A 98 6.84 -0.44 -12.12
N HIS A 99 8.13 -0.42 -11.77
CA HIS A 99 9.02 0.71 -11.95
C HIS A 99 9.57 0.84 -13.38
N HIS A 100 9.26 -0.12 -14.26
CA HIS A 100 9.63 -0.03 -15.67
C HIS A 100 9.06 1.23 -16.33
N TRP A 101 9.91 2.02 -16.99
CA TRP A 101 9.58 3.32 -17.55
C TRP A 101 8.52 3.27 -18.67
N GLN A 102 8.41 2.15 -19.39
CA GLN A 102 7.38 1.94 -20.43
C GLN A 102 6.03 1.45 -19.88
N ARG A 103 5.89 1.25 -18.56
CA ARG A 103 4.64 0.74 -17.97
C ARG A 103 3.66 1.90 -17.79
N SER A 104 2.45 1.76 -18.34
CA SER A 104 1.38 2.75 -18.17
C SER A 104 0.91 2.84 -16.72
N VAL A 105 0.39 3.99 -16.31
CA VAL A 105 -0.17 4.23 -14.97
C VAL A 105 -1.28 3.22 -14.64
N PHE A 106 -2.13 2.90 -15.62
CA PHE A 106 -3.20 1.91 -15.46
C PHE A 106 -2.67 0.50 -15.17
N ASN A 107 -1.63 0.07 -15.90
CA ASN A 107 -1.01 -1.24 -15.67
C ASN A 107 -0.28 -1.30 -14.32
N LYS A 108 0.26 -0.17 -13.84
CA LYS A 108 0.85 -0.07 -12.50
C LYS A 108 -0.22 -0.24 -11.43
N PHE A 109 -1.37 0.42 -11.59
CA PHE A 109 -2.50 0.26 -10.68
C PHE A 109 -3.00 -1.19 -10.66
N GLN A 110 -3.21 -1.78 -11.84
CA GLN A 110 -3.62 -3.18 -11.98
C GLN A 110 -2.63 -4.14 -11.32
N ASP A 111 -1.32 -4.00 -11.58
CA ASP A 111 -0.29 -4.84 -10.97
C ASP A 111 -0.31 -4.72 -9.43
N ALA A 112 -0.40 -3.49 -8.90
CA ALA A 112 -0.45 -3.22 -7.47
C ALA A 112 -1.71 -3.79 -6.79
N THR A 113 -2.82 -3.91 -7.51
CA THR A 113 -4.07 -4.54 -7.02
C THR A 113 -4.13 -6.05 -7.28
N SER A 114 -3.26 -6.58 -8.16
CA SER A 114 -3.31 -7.99 -8.58
C SER A 114 -2.64 -8.95 -7.59
N GLU A 115 -1.74 -8.44 -6.75
CA GLU A 115 -1.17 -9.21 -5.65
C GLU A 115 -2.18 -9.25 -4.50
N ALA A 116 -2.72 -10.42 -4.21
CA ALA A 116 -3.51 -10.61 -3.01
C ALA A 116 -2.58 -10.42 -1.80
N ALA A 117 -2.87 -9.44 -0.95
CA ALA A 117 -2.29 -9.35 0.38
C ALA A 117 -2.74 -10.59 1.16
N THR A 118 -1.90 -11.63 1.14
CA THR A 118 -2.19 -12.90 1.79
C THR A 118 -1.55 -12.87 3.16
N VAL A 119 -2.38 -13.03 4.20
CA VAL A 119 -1.91 -13.17 5.58
C VAL A 119 -1.88 -14.66 5.91
N THR A 120 -0.76 -15.14 6.43
CA THR A 120 -0.66 -16.52 6.91
C THR A 120 -1.37 -16.63 8.28
N LEU A 121 -2.39 -17.47 8.36
CA LEU A 121 -3.18 -17.65 9.60
C LEU A 121 -2.40 -18.33 10.74
N ASN A 122 -1.32 -19.05 10.42
CA ASN A 122 -0.44 -19.70 11.39
C ASN A 122 0.89 -18.97 11.44
N ARG A 123 0.92 -17.84 12.12
CA ARG A 123 2.15 -17.13 12.41
C ARG A 123 2.69 -17.64 13.74
N SER A 124 3.84 -18.32 13.71
CA SER A 124 4.63 -18.51 14.92
C SER A 124 5.01 -17.13 15.41
N SER A 125 4.47 -16.73 16.57
CA SER A 125 4.81 -15.49 17.26
C SER A 125 6.21 -15.61 17.85
N GLU A 126 7.23 -15.73 17.01
CA GLU A 126 8.59 -15.48 17.44
C GLU A 126 8.69 -13.97 17.62
N GLN A 127 8.69 -13.53 18.88
CA GLN A 127 9.05 -12.15 19.16
C GLN A 127 10.50 -11.97 18.72
N PRO A 128 10.77 -11.10 17.73
CA PRO A 128 12.14 -10.85 17.35
C PRO A 128 12.85 -10.25 18.56
N LEU A 129 13.90 -10.93 19.04
CA LEU A 129 14.79 -10.40 20.07
C LEU A 129 15.12 -8.93 19.74
N PRO A 130 15.17 -8.03 20.75
CA PRO A 130 15.42 -6.62 20.52
C PRO A 130 16.78 -6.45 19.85
N ASN A 131 16.74 -6.22 18.53
CA ASN A 131 17.93 -5.97 17.74
C ASN A 131 18.47 -4.59 18.12
N LEU A 132 19.60 -4.55 18.84
CA LEU A 132 20.27 -3.30 19.23
C LEU A 132 20.53 -2.38 18.02
N MET A 133 20.76 -2.96 16.83
CA MET A 133 20.88 -2.20 15.59
C MET A 133 19.59 -1.46 15.24
N GLY A 134 18.43 -2.11 15.36
CA GLY A 134 17.13 -1.49 15.09
C GLY A 134 16.81 -0.38 16.10
N ILE A 135 17.21 -0.54 17.37
CA ILE A 135 17.07 0.52 18.37
C ILE A 135 17.98 1.70 18.01
N ALA A 136 19.25 1.47 17.70
CA ALA A 136 20.18 2.50 17.26
C ALA A 136 19.67 3.28 16.03
N GLN A 137 19.14 2.58 15.02
CA GLN A 137 18.55 3.19 13.84
C GLN A 137 17.34 4.07 14.18
N SER A 138 16.40 3.57 15.02
CA SER A 138 15.24 4.34 15.46
C SER A 138 15.63 5.61 16.22
N TRP A 139 16.68 5.53 17.05
CA TRP A 139 17.23 6.64 17.81
C TRP A 139 17.88 7.69 16.92
N ILE A 140 18.66 7.28 15.91
CA ILE A 140 19.25 8.20 14.93
C ILE A 140 18.16 8.86 14.07
N ARG A 141 17.14 8.11 13.66
CA ARG A 141 15.95 8.62 12.95
C ARG A 141 15.25 9.71 13.78
N ALA A 142 14.95 9.43 15.05
CA ALA A 142 14.33 10.39 15.98
C ALA A 142 15.22 11.63 16.20
N LEU A 143 16.54 11.46 16.33
CA LEU A 143 17.50 12.55 16.49
C LEU A 143 17.52 13.51 15.30
N CYS A 144 17.33 12.99 14.08
CA CYS A 144 17.25 13.82 12.87
C CYS A 144 16.03 14.77 12.90
N CYS A 145 14.97 14.37 13.60
CA CYS A 145 13.74 15.14 13.77
C CYS A 145 13.76 16.06 15.00
N THR A 146 14.66 15.83 15.95
CA THR A 146 14.79 16.63 17.17
C THR A 146 15.12 18.09 16.87
N PRO A 147 14.36 19.06 17.44
CA PRO A 147 14.70 20.47 17.36
C PRO A 147 16.10 20.75 17.92
N ILE A 148 16.86 21.60 17.24
CA ILE A 148 18.29 21.83 17.53
C ILE A 148 18.47 22.52 18.90
N HIS A 149 17.59 23.48 19.21
CA HIS A 149 17.72 24.35 20.37
C HIS A 149 17.24 23.74 21.69
N ARG A 150 16.64 22.54 21.64
CA ARG A 150 15.96 21.96 22.80
C ARG A 150 16.87 21.19 23.75
N TYR A 151 17.98 20.65 23.25
CA TYR A 151 18.88 19.80 24.06
C TYR A 151 20.36 20.03 23.74
N THR A 152 21.19 19.86 24.77
CA THR A 152 22.64 20.00 24.68
C THR A 152 23.26 18.75 24.06
N ALA A 153 24.42 18.90 23.41
CA ALA A 153 25.18 17.75 22.90
C ALA A 153 25.55 16.72 23.99
N MET A 154 25.72 17.18 25.23
CA MET A 154 26.03 16.33 26.38
C MET A 154 24.86 15.42 26.76
N ASP A 155 23.64 15.95 26.73
CA ASP A 155 22.42 15.19 27.03
C ASP A 155 22.20 14.06 26.01
N ILE A 156 22.47 14.36 24.73
CA ILE A 156 22.37 13.40 23.64
C ILE A 156 23.41 12.29 23.80
N LYS A 157 24.66 12.65 24.11
CA LYS A 157 25.72 11.67 24.38
C LYS A 157 25.35 10.75 25.54
N ASN A 158 24.87 11.33 26.65
CA ASN A 158 24.49 10.55 27.84
C ASN A 158 23.36 9.56 27.53
N LYS A 159 22.36 9.95 26.73
CA LYS A 159 21.31 9.03 26.30
C LYS A 159 21.85 7.94 25.35
N PHE A 160 22.72 8.25 24.40
CA PHE A 160 23.34 7.20 23.58
C PHE A 160 24.16 6.20 24.39
N LEU A 161 24.84 6.66 25.44
CA LEU A 161 25.57 5.78 26.36
C LEU A 161 24.63 4.86 27.17
N SER A 162 23.33 5.19 27.29
CA SER A 162 22.36 4.31 27.93
C SER A 162 21.84 3.21 27.00
N LEU A 163 22.21 3.20 25.71
CA LEU A 163 21.76 2.22 24.70
C LEU A 163 22.30 0.80 24.95
N GLY A 164 23.33 0.65 25.79
CA GLY A 164 23.81 -0.66 26.22
C GLY A 164 24.82 -0.52 27.34
N GLY A 165 24.78 -1.40 28.34
CA GLY A 165 25.78 -1.46 29.42
C GLY A 165 27.16 -1.95 28.98
N GLN A 166 27.55 -1.71 27.73
CA GLN A 166 28.75 -2.19 27.05
C GLN A 166 29.76 -1.03 26.89
N SER A 167 30.97 -1.32 26.40
CA SER A 167 32.03 -0.33 26.18
C SER A 167 31.61 0.81 25.22
N GLU A 168 32.04 2.04 25.49
CA GLU A 168 31.79 3.23 24.65
C GLU A 168 32.23 3.02 23.19
N THR A 169 33.30 2.25 22.97
CA THR A 169 33.80 1.90 21.62
C THR A 169 32.78 1.10 20.81
N TYR A 170 32.11 0.13 21.44
CA TYR A 170 31.13 -0.73 20.78
C TYR A 170 29.87 0.06 20.39
N ILE A 171 29.41 0.96 21.27
CA ILE A 171 28.26 1.82 20.99
C ILE A 171 28.57 2.74 19.80
N ASN A 172 29.78 3.31 19.74
CA ASN A 172 30.17 4.15 18.61
C ASN A 172 30.20 3.37 17.28
N GLU A 173 30.76 2.16 17.26
CA GLU A 173 30.74 1.28 16.07
C GLU A 173 29.30 0.93 15.64
N LEU A 174 28.42 0.65 16.60
CA LEU A 174 27.00 0.38 16.35
C LEU A 174 26.30 1.58 15.70
N LEU A 175 26.54 2.79 16.24
CA LEU A 175 25.97 4.03 15.72
C LEU A 175 26.51 4.35 14.31
N GLU A 176 27.80 4.14 14.06
CA GLU A 176 28.39 4.32 12.73
C GLU A 176 27.76 3.38 11.69
N ASN A 177 27.62 2.10 12.03
CA ASN A 177 26.95 1.13 11.17
C ASN A 177 25.48 1.50 10.90
N ALA A 178 24.75 1.92 11.93
CA ALA A 178 23.37 2.37 11.79
C ALA A 178 23.25 3.61 10.87
N ILE A 179 24.19 4.56 10.97
CA ILE A 179 24.23 5.72 10.06
C ILE A 179 24.49 5.27 8.61
N ILE A 180 25.45 4.37 8.39
CA ILE A 180 25.77 3.85 7.04
C ILE A 180 24.53 3.20 6.41
N ASP A 181 23.79 2.41 7.19
CA ASP A 181 22.57 1.75 6.71
C ASP A 181 21.45 2.76 6.41
N LEU A 182 21.26 3.77 7.25
CA LEU A 182 20.28 4.84 7.00
C LEU A 182 20.64 5.72 5.79
N GLU A 183 21.94 5.94 5.52
CA GLU A 183 22.40 6.63 4.31
C GLU A 183 22.18 5.77 3.06
N ARG A 184 22.47 4.46 3.13
CA ARG A 184 22.19 3.50 2.04
C ARG A 184 20.70 3.41 1.72
N ALA A 185 19.85 3.41 2.74
CA ALA A 185 18.39 3.43 2.62
C ALA A 185 17.84 4.81 2.17
N LYS A 186 18.70 5.82 2.01
CA LYS A 186 18.33 7.21 1.65
C LYS A 186 17.36 7.86 2.65
N ILE A 187 17.39 7.44 3.91
CA ILE A 187 16.56 8.01 4.99
C ILE A 187 17.27 9.22 5.61
N ALA A 188 18.57 9.09 5.90
CA ALA A 188 19.40 10.16 6.45
C ALA A 188 20.42 10.68 5.42
N ILE A 189 20.73 11.97 5.49
CA ILE A 189 21.78 12.62 4.68
C ILE A 189 22.67 13.48 5.57
N LYS A 190 23.98 13.40 5.34
CA LYS A 190 24.97 14.30 5.93
C LYS A 190 24.90 15.70 5.33
N ASN A 191 24.62 16.70 6.16
CA ASN A 191 24.63 18.10 5.81
C ASN A 191 25.83 18.83 6.45
N LYS A 192 26.83 19.16 5.62
CA LYS A 192 28.08 19.81 6.06
C LYS A 192 27.86 21.21 6.64
N SER A 193 26.91 21.99 6.12
CA SER A 193 26.67 23.36 6.63
C SER A 193 26.01 23.34 8.01
N ARG A 194 25.08 22.42 8.24
CA ARG A 194 24.43 22.20 9.54
C ARG A 194 25.41 21.64 10.57
N ALA A 195 26.33 20.78 10.16
CA ALA A 195 27.40 20.28 11.04
C ALA A 195 28.24 21.42 11.65
N LEU A 196 28.60 22.41 10.83
CA LEU A 196 29.38 23.58 11.25
C LEU A 196 28.59 24.54 12.15
N ALA A 197 27.30 24.76 11.86
CA ALA A 197 26.49 25.72 12.60
C ALA A 197 25.94 25.17 13.92
N THR A 198 25.61 23.88 13.98
CA THR A 198 24.80 23.32 15.09
C THR A 198 25.39 22.06 15.70
N GLY A 199 26.55 21.59 15.24
CA GLY A 199 27.20 20.37 15.74
C GLY A 199 26.42 19.08 15.42
N ARG A 200 25.35 19.14 14.61
CA ARG A 200 24.54 17.97 14.20
C ARG A 200 24.66 17.77 12.70
N PRO A 201 25.46 16.78 12.24
CA PRO A 201 25.75 16.63 10.83
C PRO A 201 24.66 15.93 10.02
N TYR A 202 23.68 15.28 10.64
CA TYR A 202 22.67 14.47 9.94
C TYR A 202 21.28 15.13 9.94
N ARG A 203 20.55 14.94 8.84
CA ARG A 203 19.14 15.32 8.68
C ARG A 203 18.39 14.25 7.92
N LEU A 204 17.07 14.21 8.05
CA LEU A 204 16.23 13.41 7.15
C LEU A 204 16.37 13.90 5.70
N ASN A 205 16.31 12.95 4.77
CA ASN A 205 16.34 13.22 3.34
C ASN A 205 15.05 13.92 2.89
N ASP A 206 15.16 14.95 2.04
CA ASP A 206 14.01 15.64 1.46
C ASP A 206 13.16 14.70 0.59
N HIS A 207 13.77 13.71 -0.07
CA HIS A 207 13.03 12.69 -0.82
C HIS A 207 12.18 11.82 0.11
N PHE A 208 12.71 11.46 1.28
CA PHE A 208 11.98 10.70 2.30
C PHE A 208 10.75 11.48 2.78
N LEU A 209 10.93 12.78 3.09
CA LEU A 209 9.85 13.65 3.55
C LEU A 209 8.76 13.82 2.47
N LYS A 210 9.15 14.11 1.23
CA LYS A 210 8.20 14.21 0.10
C LYS A 210 7.44 12.91 -0.16
N HIS A 211 8.08 11.76 0.08
CA HIS A 211 7.44 10.46 -0.06
C HIS A 211 6.41 10.25 1.06
N LEU A 212 6.75 10.60 2.29
CA LEU A 212 5.82 10.57 3.42
C LEU A 212 4.63 11.51 3.19
N ASP A 213 4.86 12.76 2.80
CA ASP A 213 3.80 13.75 2.54
C ASP A 213 2.81 13.26 1.46
N ARG A 214 3.32 12.55 0.44
CA ARG A 214 2.48 11.94 -0.61
C ARG A 214 1.49 10.92 -0.04
N TYR A 215 1.88 10.13 0.95
CA TYR A 215 0.99 9.14 1.57
C TYR A 215 0.14 9.73 2.69
N ALA A 216 0.65 10.75 3.39
CA ALA A 216 -0.02 11.40 4.50
C ALA A 216 -1.34 12.07 4.08
N GLN A 217 -1.45 12.56 2.84
CA GLN A 217 -2.68 13.11 2.26
C GLN A 217 -3.38 14.14 3.19
N GLU A 218 -2.59 14.95 3.90
CA GLU A 218 -3.07 15.80 5.00
C GLU A 218 -4.21 16.75 4.58
N GLU A 219 -4.00 17.42 3.44
CA GLU A 219 -4.97 18.35 2.87
C GLU A 219 -6.32 17.66 2.62
N LYS A 220 -6.31 16.44 2.09
CA LYS A 220 -7.52 15.66 1.81
C LYS A 220 -8.31 15.37 3.09
N TYR A 221 -7.63 15.04 4.17
CA TYR A 221 -8.26 14.75 5.46
C TYR A 221 -8.78 16.00 6.17
N ALA A 222 -8.04 17.11 6.13
CA ALA A 222 -8.50 18.39 6.67
C ALA A 222 -9.73 18.92 5.92
N LEU A 223 -9.74 18.81 4.59
CA LEU A 223 -10.88 19.15 3.76
C LEU A 223 -12.10 18.26 4.03
N ALA A 224 -11.89 16.96 4.26
CA ALA A 224 -12.97 16.05 4.61
C ALA A 224 -13.57 16.37 6.00
N SER A 225 -12.73 16.67 6.99
CA SER A 225 -13.13 17.06 8.35
C SER A 225 -13.95 18.36 8.36
N SER A 226 -13.46 19.39 7.68
CA SER A 226 -14.17 20.67 7.55
C SER A 226 -15.49 20.52 6.79
N PHE A 227 -15.53 19.70 5.73
CA PHE A 227 -16.76 19.41 5.00
C PHE A 227 -17.80 18.68 5.86
N LYS A 228 -17.40 17.71 6.70
CA LYS A 228 -18.31 17.06 7.65
C LYS A 228 -18.89 18.07 8.65
N ALA A 229 -18.08 18.99 9.16
CA ALA A 229 -18.56 20.05 10.04
C ALA A 229 -19.57 20.99 9.34
N GLN A 230 -19.37 21.29 8.06
CA GLN A 230 -20.33 22.06 7.26
C GLN A 230 -21.64 21.28 7.06
N LEU A 231 -21.57 19.98 6.78
CA LEU A 231 -22.76 19.13 6.67
C LEU A 231 -23.55 19.10 7.98
N ASP A 232 -22.89 18.93 9.13
CA ASP A 232 -23.53 18.97 10.44
C ASP A 232 -24.30 20.27 10.66
N GLU A 233 -23.70 21.41 10.32
CA GLU A 233 -24.34 22.72 10.44
C GLU A 233 -25.54 22.87 9.49
N THR A 234 -25.42 22.41 8.24
CA THR A 234 -26.52 22.48 7.26
C THR A 234 -27.70 21.57 7.66
N PHE A 235 -27.42 20.36 8.14
CA PHE A 235 -28.44 19.40 8.55
C PHE A 235 -29.10 19.79 9.88
N ARG A 236 -28.37 20.49 10.77
CA ARG A 236 -28.97 21.13 11.96
C ARG A 236 -30.01 22.18 11.60
N ARG A 237 -29.83 22.89 10.48
CA ARG A 237 -30.83 23.83 9.95
C ARG A 237 -31.99 23.14 9.20
N GLY A 238 -31.90 21.83 8.97
CA GLY A 238 -32.88 21.07 8.18
C GLY A 238 -32.77 21.33 6.67
N GLU A 239 -31.63 21.84 6.21
CA GLU A 239 -31.39 22.15 4.80
C GLU A 239 -30.76 20.95 4.07
N ILE A 240 -30.98 20.89 2.75
CA ILE A 240 -30.31 19.95 1.86
C ILE A 240 -29.04 20.62 1.32
N PHE A 241 -27.93 19.89 1.27
CA PHE A 241 -26.67 20.44 0.78
C PHE A 241 -26.53 20.21 -0.73
N SER A 242 -26.49 21.29 -1.52
CA SER A 242 -26.20 21.20 -2.96
C SER A 242 -24.69 21.08 -3.19
N VAL A 243 -24.28 20.01 -3.88
CA VAL A 243 -22.87 19.75 -4.19
C VAL A 243 -22.41 20.68 -5.31
N PRO A 244 -21.36 21.50 -5.10
CA PRO A 244 -20.77 22.31 -6.16
C PRO A 244 -20.21 21.45 -7.30
N TYR A 245 -20.18 21.99 -8.52
CA TYR A 245 -19.61 21.29 -9.68
C TYR A 245 -18.11 20.98 -9.51
N LEU A 246 -17.36 21.94 -8.97
CA LEU A 246 -15.97 21.77 -8.57
C LEU A 246 -15.93 21.21 -7.15
N THR A 247 -15.79 19.89 -7.03
CA THR A 247 -15.65 19.22 -5.73
C THR A 247 -14.19 18.99 -5.38
N ASN A 248 -13.87 19.18 -4.10
CA ASN A 248 -12.57 18.84 -3.57
C ASN A 248 -12.47 17.33 -3.27
N ASP A 249 -11.26 16.79 -3.39
CA ASP A 249 -10.94 15.40 -3.06
C ASP A 249 -11.42 14.96 -1.67
N GLY A 250 -11.33 15.86 -0.67
CA GLY A 250 -11.81 15.61 0.69
C GLY A 250 -13.33 15.51 0.80
N MET A 251 -14.06 16.33 0.04
CA MET A 251 -15.53 16.26 -0.02
C MET A 251 -15.98 14.93 -0.65
N ILE A 252 -15.30 14.50 -1.72
CA ILE A 252 -15.59 13.22 -2.38
C ILE A 252 -15.32 12.06 -1.41
N LEU A 253 -14.19 12.08 -0.70
CA LEU A 253 -13.86 11.05 0.30
C LEU A 253 -14.95 10.93 1.38
N ALA A 254 -15.33 12.06 1.98
CA ALA A 254 -16.37 12.09 3.01
C ALA A 254 -17.72 11.63 2.46
N THR A 255 -18.11 12.13 1.28
CA THR A 255 -19.41 11.78 0.66
C THR A 255 -19.49 10.29 0.33
N LEU A 256 -18.46 9.73 -0.32
CA LEU A 256 -18.43 8.30 -0.66
C LEU A 256 -18.46 7.42 0.60
N ASN A 257 -17.71 7.78 1.65
CA ASN A 257 -17.68 7.02 2.88
C ASN A 257 -19.04 7.08 3.60
N LEU A 258 -19.58 8.29 3.81
CA LEU A 258 -20.90 8.47 4.44
C LEU A 258 -22.04 7.79 3.65
N GLN A 259 -21.97 7.80 2.32
CA GLN A 259 -22.93 7.11 1.48
C GLN A 259 -22.79 5.58 1.59
N ALA A 260 -21.56 5.06 1.62
CA ALA A 260 -21.31 3.62 1.75
C ALA A 260 -21.85 3.04 3.06
N TYR A 261 -21.78 3.81 4.16
CA TYR A 261 -22.36 3.44 5.45
C TYR A 261 -23.83 3.89 5.61
N GLY A 262 -24.44 4.47 4.57
CA GLY A 262 -25.86 4.82 4.56
C GLY A 262 -26.23 5.98 5.49
N ARG A 263 -25.28 6.85 5.86
CA ARG A 263 -25.50 8.06 6.68
C ARG A 263 -26.09 9.22 5.88
N ILE A 264 -25.79 9.28 4.59
CA ILE A 264 -26.31 10.29 3.68
C ILE A 264 -26.92 9.64 2.44
N ARG A 265 -27.84 10.35 1.82
CA ARG A 265 -28.38 10.01 0.50
C ARG A 265 -28.02 11.11 -0.49
N VAL A 266 -27.35 10.70 -1.57
CA VAL A 266 -27.01 11.57 -2.70
C VAL A 266 -28.10 11.41 -3.75
N ASN A 267 -28.84 12.47 -4.01
CA ASN A 267 -29.88 12.52 -5.03
C ASN A 267 -29.39 13.31 -6.24
N SER A 268 -29.75 12.87 -7.44
CA SER A 268 -29.49 13.60 -8.67
C SER A 268 -30.61 14.61 -8.93
N VAL A 269 -30.24 15.84 -9.28
CA VAL A 269 -31.14 16.94 -9.60
C VAL A 269 -31.00 17.27 -11.07
N GLY A 270 -32.13 17.25 -11.78
CA GLY A 270 -32.14 17.54 -13.22
C GLY A 270 -31.52 16.44 -14.08
N GLN A 271 -31.42 15.21 -13.56
CA GLN A 271 -31.03 14.07 -14.39
C GLN A 271 -32.12 13.81 -15.44
N PRO A 272 -31.79 13.81 -16.74
CA PRO A 272 -32.75 13.51 -17.78
C PRO A 272 -33.19 12.04 -17.69
N ASP A 273 -34.49 11.80 -17.72
CA ASP A 273 -35.07 10.45 -17.77
C ASP A 273 -34.92 9.87 -19.18
N VAL A 274 -33.81 9.17 -19.40
CA VAL A 274 -33.51 8.49 -20.67
C VAL A 274 -33.67 6.98 -20.47
N PRO A 275 -34.86 6.40 -20.76
CA PRO A 275 -35.07 4.97 -20.63
C PRO A 275 -34.05 4.21 -21.51
N PHE A 276 -33.36 3.25 -20.90
CA PHE A 276 -32.28 2.43 -21.49
C PHE A 276 -30.96 3.16 -21.82
N GLY A 277 -30.79 4.44 -21.43
CA GLY A 277 -29.54 5.18 -21.61
C GLY A 277 -29.24 5.61 -23.05
N PHE A 278 -30.21 5.48 -23.95
CA PHE A 278 -30.12 5.95 -25.34
C PHE A 278 -31.34 6.79 -25.69
N GLU A 279 -31.11 8.04 -26.04
CA GLU A 279 -32.13 8.86 -26.68
C GLU A 279 -32.40 8.28 -28.09
N PRO A 280 -33.63 7.87 -28.44
CA PRO A 280 -33.91 7.24 -29.73
C PRO A 280 -33.49 8.15 -30.89
N GLY A 281 -32.48 7.73 -31.67
CA GLY A 281 -31.97 8.49 -32.82
C GLY A 281 -30.54 9.02 -32.68
N ASN A 282 -29.92 8.98 -31.49
CA ASN A 282 -28.54 9.42 -31.26
C ASN A 282 -27.63 8.28 -30.77
N TYR A 283 -27.14 7.47 -31.71
CA TYR A 283 -26.15 6.41 -31.43
C TYR A 283 -24.70 6.92 -31.35
N GLU A 284 -24.44 8.16 -31.78
CA GLU A 284 -23.10 8.75 -31.74
C GLU A 284 -22.84 9.44 -30.39
N THR A 285 -22.46 8.67 -29.38
CA THR A 285 -22.13 9.16 -28.02
C THR A 285 -21.04 10.24 -27.98
N ARG A 286 -20.19 10.32 -29.02
CA ARG A 286 -19.17 11.38 -29.17
C ARG A 286 -19.76 12.77 -29.51
N LYS A 287 -20.96 12.83 -30.08
CA LYS A 287 -21.64 14.09 -30.43
C LYS A 287 -22.51 14.63 -29.31
N PHE A 288 -22.63 13.91 -28.18
CA PHE A 288 -23.40 14.43 -27.07
C PHE A 288 -22.77 15.71 -26.51
N PRO A 289 -23.57 16.77 -26.31
CA PRO A 289 -23.12 17.92 -25.55
C PRO A 289 -22.63 17.43 -24.19
N LYS A 290 -21.47 17.93 -23.74
CA LYS A 290 -20.94 17.56 -22.43
C LYS A 290 -21.93 17.86 -21.31
N SER A 291 -22.80 18.87 -21.48
CA SER A 291 -23.87 19.20 -20.54
C SER A 291 -24.79 18.02 -20.18
N TYR A 292 -24.94 17.02 -21.04
CA TYR A 292 -25.76 15.82 -20.75
C TYR A 292 -25.09 14.84 -19.79
N LEU A 293 -23.77 14.97 -19.60
CA LEU A 293 -23.00 14.16 -18.65
C LEU A 293 -22.98 14.76 -17.25
N HIS A 294 -23.61 15.92 -17.05
CA HIS A 294 -23.60 16.62 -15.78
C HIS A 294 -25.03 16.85 -15.31
N TRP A 295 -25.27 16.56 -14.05
CA TRP A 295 -26.50 16.92 -13.34
C TRP A 295 -26.12 17.36 -11.93
N GLY A 296 -26.98 18.15 -11.30
CA GLY A 296 -26.76 18.59 -9.93
C GLY A 296 -26.80 17.40 -8.97
N LEU A 297 -26.05 17.47 -7.89
CA LEU A 297 -26.13 16.49 -6.81
C LEU A 297 -26.55 17.20 -5.54
N GLU A 298 -27.51 16.61 -4.83
CA GLU A 298 -27.98 17.08 -3.54
C GLU A 298 -27.75 16.00 -2.48
N ILE A 299 -27.25 16.41 -1.32
CA ILE A 299 -26.99 15.53 -0.18
C ILE A 299 -28.05 15.79 0.89
N SER A 300 -28.75 14.73 1.26
CA SER A 300 -29.73 14.73 2.36
C SER A 300 -29.29 13.76 3.46
N PRO A 301 -29.54 14.08 4.74
CA PRO A 301 -29.25 13.16 5.85
C PRO A 301 -30.25 11.99 5.83
N THR A 302 -29.81 10.81 6.22
CA THR A 302 -30.71 9.68 6.52
C THR A 302 -31.03 9.62 8.02
N GLU A 303 -31.97 8.75 8.40
CA GLU A 303 -32.33 8.48 9.80
C GLU A 303 -31.14 8.03 10.66
N ASN A 304 -30.11 7.47 10.02
CA ASN A 304 -28.91 6.97 10.68
C ASN A 304 -27.78 8.00 10.73
N TYR A 305 -28.00 9.25 10.31
CA TYR A 305 -26.93 10.27 10.33
C TYR A 305 -26.46 10.55 11.76
N LEU A 306 -25.14 10.60 11.96
CA LEU A 306 -24.51 10.93 13.24
C LEU A 306 -23.81 12.29 13.16
N PHE A 307 -24.16 13.17 14.08
CA PHE A 307 -23.43 14.41 14.30
C PHE A 307 -22.10 14.11 15.00
N ASP A 308 -21.14 15.01 14.88
CA ASP A 308 -19.81 14.83 15.46
C ASP A 308 -19.78 14.56 16.97
N GLU A 309 -20.82 14.99 17.70
CA GLU A 309 -20.98 14.78 19.15
C GLU A 309 -21.37 13.33 19.50
N ASP A 310 -22.06 12.64 18.59
CA ASP A 310 -22.59 11.29 18.79
C ASP A 310 -21.60 10.19 18.33
N ILE A 311 -20.42 10.57 17.83
CA ILE A 311 -19.43 9.64 17.31
C ILE A 311 -18.45 9.25 18.43
N ASP A 312 -18.64 8.05 18.98
CA ASP A 312 -17.80 7.50 20.06
C ASP A 312 -16.30 7.51 19.72
N ALA A 313 -15.94 7.13 18.49
CA ALA A 313 -14.55 7.06 18.03
C ALA A 313 -13.83 8.42 18.12
N LEU A 314 -14.53 9.53 17.92
CA LEU A 314 -13.97 10.88 18.08
C LEU A 314 -13.72 11.22 19.55
N GLY A 315 -14.63 10.81 20.44
CA GLY A 315 -14.46 10.96 21.89
C GLY A 315 -13.26 10.16 22.41
N VAL A 316 -13.18 8.88 22.04
CA VAL A 316 -12.09 7.99 22.43
C VAL A 316 -10.76 8.48 21.86
N ALA A 317 -10.70 8.89 20.59
CA ALA A 317 -9.48 9.42 19.98
C ALA A 317 -8.96 10.71 20.64
N LYS A 318 -9.85 11.53 21.21
CA LYS A 318 -9.46 12.75 21.93
C LYS A 318 -8.82 12.43 23.29
N GLN A 319 -9.28 11.36 23.95
CA GLN A 319 -8.86 10.96 25.28
C GLN A 319 -7.71 9.93 25.27
N SER A 320 -7.51 9.23 24.16
CA SER A 320 -6.52 8.18 24.05
C SER A 320 -5.09 8.73 24.16
N VAL A 321 -4.24 7.97 24.83
CA VAL A 321 -2.81 8.28 24.95
C VAL A 321 -2.13 7.81 23.68
N LEU A 322 -1.46 8.73 22.99
CA LEU A 322 -0.70 8.41 21.79
C LEU A 322 0.54 7.56 22.15
N PRO A 323 0.91 6.56 21.34
CA PRO A 323 2.06 5.70 21.62
C PRO A 323 3.36 6.51 21.57
N ARG A 324 4.15 6.51 22.65
CA ARG A 324 5.41 7.28 22.76
C ARG A 324 6.66 6.43 22.84
N GLU A 325 6.61 5.40 23.68
CA GLU A 325 7.69 4.41 23.84
C GLU A 325 7.05 3.03 23.71
N LEU A 326 7.51 2.27 22.72
CA LEU A 326 7.13 0.86 22.59
C LEU A 326 8.08 0.05 23.48
N GLY A 327 7.59 -1.05 24.07
CA GLY A 327 8.28 -1.86 25.09
C GLY A 327 9.73 -2.28 24.77
N ASP A 328 10.16 -2.18 23.50
CA ASP A 328 11.50 -2.47 23.01
C ASP A 328 12.50 -1.29 23.08
N SER A 329 12.18 -0.20 23.78
CA SER A 329 13.02 1.02 23.85
C SER A 329 13.26 1.72 22.50
N ARG A 330 12.57 1.31 21.43
CA ARG A 330 12.59 1.95 20.12
C ARG A 330 11.77 3.23 20.14
N LEU A 331 12.26 4.25 19.44
CA LEU A 331 11.60 5.55 19.34
C LEU A 331 10.93 5.70 17.97
N PRO A 332 9.62 5.95 17.91
CA PRO A 332 8.95 6.22 16.65
C PRO A 332 9.25 7.63 16.14
N LEU A 333 9.12 7.85 14.83
CA LEU A 333 9.46 9.13 14.20
C LEU A 333 8.54 10.32 14.56
N TRP A 334 7.35 10.07 15.08
CA TRP A 334 6.48 11.11 15.65
C TRP A 334 6.88 11.50 17.07
N CYS A 335 7.91 10.87 17.63
CA CYS A 335 8.54 11.28 18.87
C CYS A 335 9.94 11.85 18.61
N ASP A 336 10.28 12.81 19.45
CA ASP A 336 11.61 13.35 19.57
C ASP A 336 12.57 12.31 20.19
N PHE A 337 13.88 12.50 20.06
CA PHE A 337 14.92 11.66 20.66
C PHE A 337 14.75 11.47 22.16
N PHE A 338 14.08 12.37 22.88
CA PHE A 338 13.76 12.24 24.32
C PHE A 338 12.30 11.79 24.60
N GLY A 339 11.57 11.29 23.60
CA GLY A 339 10.21 10.79 23.77
C GLY A 339 9.12 11.87 23.79
N VAL A 340 9.47 13.13 23.45
CA VAL A 340 8.47 14.20 23.33
C VAL A 340 7.69 14.03 22.05
N LEU A 341 6.37 14.01 22.14
CA LEU A 341 5.48 13.82 21.00
C LEU A 341 5.37 15.08 20.13
N ASP A 342 5.38 14.85 18.82
CA ASP A 342 5.11 15.84 17.77
C ASP A 342 3.78 15.48 17.08
N ASN A 343 2.76 16.32 17.30
CA ASN A 343 1.39 16.05 16.83
C ASN A 343 1.28 16.08 15.31
N GLU A 344 2.02 16.99 14.64
CA GLU A 344 1.99 17.09 13.18
C GLU A 344 2.56 15.82 12.54
N ARG A 345 3.71 15.35 13.04
CA ARG A 345 4.28 14.09 12.54
C ARG A 345 3.39 12.91 12.87
N TRP A 346 2.79 12.87 14.06
CA TRP A 346 1.81 11.84 14.38
C TRP A 346 0.70 11.79 13.34
N ALA A 347 0.11 12.93 12.99
CA ALA A 347 -0.94 13.02 11.99
C ALA A 347 -0.47 12.55 10.60
N LYS A 348 0.76 12.89 10.18
CA LYS A 348 1.36 12.41 8.91
C LYS A 348 1.47 10.89 8.84
N PHE A 349 2.02 10.29 9.89
CA PHE A 349 2.21 8.84 9.95
C PHE A 349 0.86 8.12 10.04
N LEU A 350 -0.06 8.66 10.83
CA LEU A 350 -1.42 8.15 10.95
C LEU A 350 -2.14 8.17 9.60
N GLY A 351 -2.14 9.32 8.91
CA GLY A 351 -2.73 9.47 7.58
C GLY A 351 -2.10 8.54 6.55
N SER A 352 -0.78 8.35 6.59
CA SER A 352 -0.07 7.45 5.68
C SER A 352 -0.49 5.99 5.84
N VAL A 353 -0.61 5.50 7.08
CA VAL A 353 -1.06 4.14 7.38
C VAL A 353 -2.51 3.93 6.95
N PHE A 354 -3.40 4.86 7.29
CA PHE A 354 -4.80 4.77 6.90
C PHE A 354 -5.03 4.88 5.40
N PHE A 355 -4.27 5.73 4.69
CA PHE A 355 -4.32 5.80 3.24
C PHE A 355 -4.00 4.45 2.60
N MET A 356 -2.97 3.76 3.11
CA MET A 356 -2.62 2.44 2.61
C MET A 356 -3.71 1.41 2.91
N LEU A 357 -4.21 1.34 4.13
CA LEU A 357 -5.27 0.41 4.53
C LEU A 357 -6.58 0.66 3.75
N ALA A 358 -6.95 1.92 3.52
CA ALA A 358 -8.14 2.27 2.76
C ALA A 358 -8.03 1.95 1.26
N THR A 359 -6.83 2.03 0.67
CA THR A 359 -6.62 1.81 -0.77
C THR A 359 -6.32 0.36 -1.14
N ARG A 360 -5.60 -0.38 -0.29
CA ARG A 360 -5.24 -1.80 -0.53
C ARG A 360 -6.11 -2.78 0.24
N GLY A 361 -6.89 -2.29 1.20
CA GLY A 361 -7.79 -3.11 2.02
C GLY A 361 -7.06 -3.81 3.17
N ASN A 362 -7.46 -5.04 3.44
CA ASN A 362 -7.05 -5.82 4.59
C ASN A 362 -5.53 -6.11 4.59
N MET A 363 -4.80 -5.61 5.59
CA MET A 363 -3.34 -5.79 5.71
C MET A 363 -2.90 -5.98 7.17
N ASP A 364 -1.75 -6.62 7.36
CA ASP A 364 -1.02 -6.67 8.62
C ASP A 364 0.06 -5.57 8.69
N ALA A 365 0.68 -5.39 9.86
CA ALA A 365 1.65 -4.32 10.07
C ALA A 365 2.90 -4.46 9.18
N GLU A 366 3.30 -5.70 8.84
CA GLU A 366 4.41 -5.95 7.92
C GLU A 366 4.05 -5.57 6.49
N ALA A 367 2.87 -5.94 6.00
CA ALA A 367 2.42 -5.52 4.67
C ALA A 367 2.28 -4.00 4.57
N VAL A 368 1.78 -3.34 5.63
CA VAL A 368 1.72 -1.88 5.71
C VAL A 368 3.13 -1.27 5.64
N SER A 369 4.07 -1.77 6.46
CA SER A 369 5.46 -1.29 6.45
C SER A 369 6.13 -1.51 5.10
N MET A 370 5.98 -2.71 4.50
CA MET A 370 6.48 -3.01 3.16
C MET A 370 5.92 -2.07 2.08
N ALA A 371 4.64 -1.71 2.20
CA ALA A 371 4.00 -0.80 1.25
C ALA A 371 4.45 0.66 1.42
N LEU A 372 4.83 1.05 2.64
CA LEU A 372 5.29 2.38 3.00
C LEU A 372 6.81 2.51 3.04
N GLN A 373 7.59 1.51 2.61
CA GLN A 373 9.04 1.62 2.62
C GLN A 373 9.52 2.81 1.78
N PRO A 374 10.53 3.58 2.25
CA PRO A 374 11.28 3.41 3.51
C PRO A 374 10.71 4.23 4.70
N CYS A 375 9.49 4.76 4.59
CA CYS A 375 8.91 5.75 5.52
C CYS A 375 8.55 5.18 6.89
N VAL A 376 7.88 4.03 6.93
CA VAL A 376 7.30 3.44 8.15
C VAL A 376 7.90 2.07 8.42
N GLU A 377 8.49 1.89 9.60
CA GLU A 377 8.99 0.59 10.07
C GLU A 377 7.86 -0.28 10.64
N VAL A 378 8.08 -1.60 10.72
CA VAL A 378 7.06 -2.55 11.18
C VAL A 378 6.53 -2.20 12.57
N PHE A 379 7.41 -1.88 13.52
CA PHE A 379 6.97 -1.51 14.88
C PHE A 379 6.16 -0.20 14.90
N GLU A 380 6.44 0.74 13.99
CA GLU A 380 5.69 1.99 13.86
C GLU A 380 4.27 1.70 13.34
N ALA A 381 4.16 0.82 12.35
CA ALA A 381 2.87 0.33 11.86
C ALA A 381 2.09 -0.42 12.95
N GLU A 382 2.75 -1.31 13.71
CA GLU A 382 2.13 -2.04 14.83
C GLU A 382 1.58 -1.10 15.90
N ALA A 383 2.34 -0.07 16.31
CA ALA A 383 1.86 0.91 17.29
C ALA A 383 0.66 1.70 16.78
N ILE A 384 0.69 2.16 15.53
CA ILE A 384 -0.42 2.91 14.93
C ILE A 384 -1.66 2.02 14.82
N MET A 385 -1.50 0.80 14.33
CA MET A 385 -2.59 -0.16 14.16
C MET A 385 -3.15 -0.62 15.51
N GLY A 386 -2.31 -0.78 16.54
CA GLY A 386 -2.71 -1.07 17.91
C GLY A 386 -3.56 0.06 18.49
N TRP A 387 -3.07 1.30 18.43
CA TRP A 387 -3.82 2.49 18.86
C TRP A 387 -5.14 2.63 18.10
N ALA A 388 -5.13 2.43 16.78
CA ALA A 388 -6.33 2.56 15.96
C ALA A 388 -7.38 1.47 16.26
N ARG A 389 -6.94 0.27 16.66
CA ARG A 389 -7.83 -0.80 17.15
C ARG A 389 -8.48 -0.41 18.49
N GLU A 390 -7.72 0.14 19.43
CA GLU A 390 -8.25 0.61 20.72
C GLU A 390 -9.27 1.74 20.58
N VAL A 391 -9.06 2.64 19.61
CA VAL A 391 -10.01 3.72 19.29
C VAL A 391 -11.26 3.21 18.55
N GLY A 392 -11.22 1.99 17.99
CA GLY A 392 -12.31 1.42 17.20
C GLY A 392 -12.33 1.86 15.72
N LEU A 393 -11.18 2.26 15.19
CA LEU A 393 -11.01 2.65 13.78
C LEU A 393 -10.62 1.49 12.86
N LEU A 394 -10.12 0.40 13.45
CA LEU A 394 -9.74 -0.82 12.74
C LEU A 394 -10.51 -2.01 13.30
N GLN A 395 -10.89 -2.91 12.40
CA GLN A 395 -11.55 -4.17 12.73
C GLN A 395 -10.85 -5.35 12.05
N GLU A 396 -10.81 -6.49 12.73
CA GLU A 396 -10.36 -7.75 12.14
C GLU A 396 -11.47 -8.34 11.28
N VAL A 397 -11.16 -8.62 10.00
CA VAL A 397 -12.12 -9.23 9.06
C VAL A 397 -12.33 -10.71 9.40
N THR A 398 -11.28 -11.38 9.87
CA THR A 398 -11.28 -12.76 10.33
C THR A 398 -10.41 -12.86 11.58
N THR A 399 -10.73 -13.74 12.52
CA THR A 399 -9.92 -13.96 13.73
C THR A 399 -8.47 -14.31 13.37
N GLY A 400 -7.52 -13.48 13.77
CA GLY A 400 -6.10 -13.64 13.43
C GLY A 400 -5.74 -13.27 11.98
N GLY A 401 -6.66 -12.62 11.25
CA GLY A 401 -6.39 -12.01 9.94
C GLY A 401 -5.87 -10.58 10.07
N GLY A 402 -5.63 -9.93 8.93
CA GLY A 402 -5.27 -8.52 8.92
C GLY A 402 -6.42 -7.60 9.38
N LEU A 403 -6.09 -6.31 9.47
CA LEU A 403 -7.01 -5.24 9.86
C LEU A 403 -7.55 -4.50 8.63
N THR A 404 -8.82 -4.10 8.72
CA THR A 404 -9.48 -3.19 7.77
C THR A 404 -9.94 -1.92 8.47
N VAL A 405 -10.08 -0.84 7.70
CA VAL A 405 -10.61 0.45 8.17
C VAL A 405 -12.12 0.40 8.40
N CYS A 406 -12.59 1.05 9.46
CA CYS A 406 -14.00 1.22 9.79
C CYS A 406 -14.59 2.48 9.10
N GLU A 407 -15.64 3.07 9.67
CA GLU A 407 -16.35 4.22 9.10
C GLU A 407 -15.57 5.55 9.28
N TRP A 408 -15.26 5.90 10.54
CA TRP A 408 -14.86 7.26 10.94
C TRP A 408 -13.36 7.57 10.89
N TRP A 409 -12.55 6.69 10.30
CA TRP A 409 -11.08 6.83 10.31
C TRP A 409 -10.58 8.15 9.72
N TRP A 410 -11.16 8.58 8.58
CA TRP A 410 -10.76 9.78 7.86
C TRP A 410 -11.07 11.05 8.66
N LEU A 411 -12.17 11.02 9.41
CA LEU A 411 -12.59 12.13 10.26
C LEU A 411 -11.66 12.23 11.47
N VAL A 412 -11.31 11.11 12.11
CA VAL A 412 -10.33 11.12 13.22
C VAL A 412 -8.98 11.62 12.75
N VAL A 413 -8.48 11.16 11.60
CA VAL A 413 -7.21 11.64 11.02
C VAL A 413 -7.27 13.16 10.78
N GLY A 414 -8.33 13.65 10.13
CA GLY A 414 -8.51 15.09 9.88
C GLY A 414 -8.54 15.92 11.17
N ARG A 415 -9.22 15.45 12.22
CA ARG A 415 -9.27 16.14 13.52
C ARG A 415 -7.94 16.15 14.28
N GLN A 416 -7.04 15.21 14.00
CA GLN A 416 -5.68 15.26 14.56
C GLN A 416 -4.81 16.31 13.85
N ILE A 417 -5.08 16.59 12.57
CA ILE A 417 -4.43 17.65 11.78
C ILE A 417 -4.98 19.04 12.18
N ASP A 418 -6.30 19.17 12.31
CA ASP A 418 -6.99 20.43 12.62
C ASP A 418 -6.71 20.99 14.02
N ARG A 419 -5.99 20.25 14.89
CA ARG A 419 -5.61 20.70 16.24
C ARG A 419 -4.79 21.99 16.24
N GLU A 420 -4.27 22.43 15.09
CA GLU A 420 -3.60 23.74 14.95
C GLU A 420 -4.17 24.68 13.87
N GLY A 421 -5.38 24.42 13.37
CA GLY A 421 -6.17 25.43 12.64
C GLY A 421 -5.84 25.60 11.15
N ALA A 422 -6.47 24.78 10.31
CA ALA A 422 -6.70 25.14 8.92
C ALA A 422 -8.03 25.93 8.82
N LYS A 423 -7.94 27.27 8.74
CA LYS A 423 -9.09 28.09 8.32
C LYS A 423 -9.27 27.89 6.82
N TYR A 424 -10.44 27.42 6.43
CA TYR A 424 -10.90 27.41 5.04
C TYR A 424 -11.24 28.86 4.65
N GLU A 425 -10.36 29.55 3.93
CA GLU A 425 -10.74 30.78 3.22
C GLU A 425 -11.56 30.36 2.01
N GLY A 426 -12.87 30.59 2.10
CA GLY A 426 -13.83 30.32 1.04
C GLY A 426 -13.42 31.04 -0.25
N GLY A 427 -13.56 30.32 -1.36
CA GLY A 427 -13.34 30.86 -2.69
C GLY A 427 -14.14 32.14 -2.89
N GLU A 428 -13.45 33.16 -3.38
CA GLU A 428 -14.03 34.41 -3.85
C GLU A 428 -15.16 34.12 -4.84
N GLU A 429 -16.32 34.71 -4.56
CA GLU A 429 -17.39 34.89 -5.51
C GLU A 429 -16.83 35.58 -6.76
N LEU A 430 -16.76 34.85 -7.87
CA LEU A 430 -16.73 35.46 -9.19
C LEU A 430 -18.12 36.05 -9.45
N GLN A 431 -18.32 37.27 -8.97
CA GLN A 431 -19.37 38.16 -9.43
C GLN A 431 -19.08 38.55 -10.89
N ASP A 432 -20.09 38.32 -11.73
CA ASP A 432 -20.45 39.07 -12.93
C ASP A 432 -19.35 39.80 -13.70
N GLU A 433 -18.98 39.26 -14.87
CA GLU A 433 -18.81 40.09 -16.07
C GLU A 433 -19.46 39.40 -17.29
N MET A 434 -20.18 40.23 -18.06
CA MET A 434 -21.05 39.98 -19.22
C MET A 434 -20.54 39.03 -20.30
#